data_AF-A0A0B8QLK2-F1
#
_entry.id   AF-A0A0B8QLK2-F1
#
_cell.length_a   1.000
_cell.length_b   1.000
_cell.length_c   1.000
_cell.angle_alpha   90.00
_cell.angle_beta   90.00
_cell.angle_gamma   90.00
#
_symmetry.space_group_name_H-M   'P 1'
#
loop_
_entity.id
_entity.type
_entity.pdbx_description
1 polymer ?
#
loop_
_entity_poly.entity_id
_entity_poly.type
_entity_poly.pdbx_seq_one_letter_code
_entity_poly.pdbx_strand_id
1 'polypeptide(L)' 'MSDSNNSKMDDFELVPVPDSAKRSWWVISLIWLAIGIDISGLFLGAILSEGMAIHDALFATFVGSSILLCWRCFVPI' A
#
# COMPACT_ATOMS: atom_id res chain seq x y z
N MET A 1 29.47 34.07 12.80
CA MET A 1 29.84 32.65 12.73
C MET A 1 28.55 31.89 12.51
N SER A 2 28.45 31.31 11.32
CA SER A 2 27.24 30.86 10.62
C SER A 2 26.43 29.80 11.37
N ASP A 3 25.10 29.95 11.23
CA ASP A 3 24.07 29.02 11.62
C ASP A 3 24.42 27.56 11.26
N SER A 4 24.54 26.72 12.28
CA SER A 4 24.69 25.27 12.15
C SER A 4 23.36 24.63 11.79
N ASN A 5 23.01 24.83 10.53
CA ASN A 5 22.25 23.97 9.65
C ASN A 5 22.12 22.50 10.11
N ASN A 6 20.87 22.02 10.12
CA ASN A 6 20.48 20.83 9.36
C ASN A 6 21.13 19.48 9.76
N SER A 7 21.08 19.11 11.04
CA SER A 7 21.54 17.78 11.50
C SER A 7 20.54 17.01 12.35
N LYS A 8 19.28 17.46 12.42
CA LYS A 8 18.21 16.75 13.14
C LYS A 8 17.09 16.24 12.23
N MET A 9 17.26 16.35 10.92
CA MET A 9 16.22 15.96 9.96
C MET A 9 16.37 14.50 9.48
N ASP A 10 17.57 13.91 9.46
CA ASP A 10 17.79 12.70 8.66
C ASP A 10 18.58 11.60 9.38
N ASP A 11 18.10 11.14 10.55
CA ASP A 11 18.63 9.91 11.18
C ASP A 11 17.50 8.88 11.47
N PHE A 12 16.41 8.98 10.71
CA PHE A 12 15.34 7.96 10.65
C PHE A 12 15.55 6.94 9.53
N GLU A 13 16.60 7.09 8.72
CA GLU A 13 16.88 6.19 7.59
C GLU A 13 17.70 4.95 8.01
N LEU A 14 18.47 5.04 9.11
CA LEU A 14 19.39 3.99 9.57
C LEU A 14 18.95 3.31 10.87
N VAL A 15 17.88 3.79 11.51
CA VAL A 15 17.45 3.35 12.85
C VAL A 15 15.92 3.18 12.85
N PRO A 16 15.38 2.10 13.44
CA PRO A 16 13.93 1.85 13.47
C PRO A 16 13.15 3.04 14.04
N VAL A 17 12.08 3.43 13.34
CA VAL A 17 11.25 4.60 13.69
C VAL A 17 10.70 4.44 15.12
N PRO A 18 11.00 5.40 16.03
CA PRO A 18 10.56 5.33 17.42
C PRO A 18 9.03 5.38 17.54
N ASP A 19 8.48 4.70 18.54
CA ASP A 19 7.03 4.50 18.70
C ASP A 19 6.22 5.80 18.81
N SER A 20 6.84 6.89 19.24
CA SER A 20 6.22 8.22 19.33
C SER A 20 6.01 8.92 17.97
N ALA A 21 6.71 8.48 16.92
CA ALA A 21 6.58 8.99 15.56
C ALA A 21 5.79 8.05 14.64
N LYS A 22 5.39 6.86 15.14
CA LYS A 22 4.57 5.91 14.38
C LYS A 22 3.21 6.52 14.09
N ARG A 23 2.88 6.63 12.80
CA ARG A 23 1.56 7.08 12.38
C ARG A 23 0.52 6.01 12.72
N SER A 24 -0.68 6.49 13.08
CA SER A 24 -1.82 5.62 13.38
C SER A 24 -2.11 4.68 12.21
N TRP A 25 -2.49 3.44 12.53
CA TRP A 25 -2.86 2.40 11.57
C TRP A 25 -3.95 2.88 10.59
N TRP A 26 -4.83 3.78 11.03
CA TRP A 26 -5.85 4.41 10.19
C TRP A 26 -5.25 5.27 9.07
N VAL A 27 -4.18 6.01 9.36
CA VAL A 27 -3.49 6.84 8.37
C VAL A 27 -2.78 5.94 7.36
N ILE A 28 -2.18 4.84 7.83
CA ILE A 28 -1.57 3.83 6.96
C ILE A 28 -2.61 3.19 6.02
N SER A 29 -3.79 2.82 6.52
CA SER A 29 -4.86 2.25 5.70
C SER A 29 -5.39 3.25 4.67
N LEU A 30 -5.49 4.53 5.03
CA LEU A 30 -5.87 5.59 4.09
C LEU A 30 -4.84 5.78 2.98
N ILE A 31 -3.54 5.70 3.29
CA ILE A 31 -2.47 5.75 2.29
C ILE A 31 -2.54 4.53 1.38
N TRP A 32 -2.75 3.33 1.93
CA TRP A 32 -2.94 2.11 1.16
C TRP A 32 -4.17 2.17 0.25
N LEU A 33 -5.27 2.74 0.73
CA LEU A 33 -6.46 2.95 -0.09
C LEU A 33 -6.20 3.94 -1.22
N ALA A 34 -5.47 5.03 -0.96
CA ALA A 34 -5.09 6.01 -1.97
C ALA A 34 -4.16 5.41 -3.05
N ILE A 35 -3.26 4.51 -2.66
CA ILE A 35 -2.39 3.78 -3.60
C ILE A 35 -3.18 2.68 -4.34
N GLY A 36 -4.16 2.06 -3.68
CA GLY A 36 -5.00 1.00 -4.26
C GLY A 36 -6.00 1.50 -5.30
N ILE A 37 -6.45 2.76 -5.19
CA ILE A 37 -7.21 3.44 -6.24
C ILE A 37 -6.22 4.06 -7.24
N ASP A 38 -5.57 3.19 -7.99
CA ASP A 38 -4.72 3.60 -9.12
C ASP A 38 -5.49 3.49 -10.45
N ILE A 39 -5.08 4.30 -11.42
CA ILE A 39 -5.61 4.25 -12.79
C ILE A 39 -5.54 2.82 -13.33
N SER A 40 -4.47 2.07 -13.04
CA SER A 40 -4.34 0.67 -13.46
C SER A 40 -5.45 -0.23 -12.90
N GLY A 41 -5.88 -0.01 -11.65
CA GLY A 41 -6.99 -0.75 -11.05
C GLY A 41 -8.35 -0.40 -11.68
N LEU A 42 -8.53 0.86 -12.07
CA LEU A 42 -9.73 1.30 -12.81
C LEU A 42 -9.80 0.69 -14.21
N PHE A 43 -8.67 0.67 -14.94
CA PHE A 43 -8.58 0.02 -16.25
C PHE A 43 -8.80 -1.48 -16.16
N LEU A 44 -8.21 -2.15 -15.16
CA LEU A 44 -8.47 -3.56 -14.89
C LEU A 44 -9.97 -3.81 -14.67
N GLY A 45 -10.61 -3.02 -13.80
CA GLY A 45 -12.06 -3.12 -13.56
C GLY A 45 -12.91 -2.90 -14.83
N ALA A 46 -12.54 -1.93 -15.67
CA ALA A 46 -13.23 -1.67 -16.93
C ALA A 46 -13.14 -2.87 -17.90
N ILE A 47 -11.96 -3.46 -18.05
CA ILE A 47 -11.74 -4.62 -18.92
C ILE A 47 -12.47 -5.86 -18.40
N LEU A 48 -12.49 -6.09 -17.08
CA LEU A 48 -13.24 -7.20 -16.50
C LEU A 48 -14.76 -7.05 -16.69
N SER A 49 -15.28 -5.82 -16.65
CA SER A 49 -16.71 -5.57 -16.81
C SER A 49 -17.21 -5.74 -18.25
N GLU A 50 -16.34 -5.68 -19.25
CA GLU A 50 -16.71 -5.79 -20.66
C GLU A 50 -16.93 -7.25 -21.09
N GLY A 51 -16.25 -8.20 -20.44
CA GLY A 51 -16.24 -9.62 -20.83
C GLY A 51 -16.92 -10.60 -19.88
N MET A 52 -17.34 -10.17 -18.68
CA MET A 52 -17.84 -11.07 -17.63
C MET A 52 -18.93 -10.41 -16.78
N ALA A 53 -19.80 -11.22 -16.17
CA ALA A 53 -20.71 -10.73 -15.15
C ALA A 53 -19.92 -10.13 -13.97
N ILE A 54 -20.36 -8.97 -13.47
CA ILE A 54 -19.69 -8.21 -12.39
C ILE A 54 -19.42 -9.11 -11.17
N HIS A 55 -20.33 -10.03 -10.87
CA HIS A 55 -20.19 -10.96 -9.76
C HIS A 55 -18.97 -11.87 -9.90
N ASP A 56 -18.74 -12.43 -11.08
CA ASP A 56 -17.60 -13.32 -11.32
C ASP A 56 -16.28 -12.54 -11.38
N ALA A 57 -16.30 -11.32 -11.91
CA ALA A 57 -15.16 -10.41 -11.91
C ALA A 57 -14.70 -10.06 -10.47
N LEU A 58 -15.65 -9.79 -9.57
CA LEU A 58 -15.37 -9.54 -8.15
C LEU A 58 -14.77 -10.78 -7.48
N PHE A 59 -15.34 -11.96 -7.74
CA PHE A 59 -14.80 -13.22 -7.20
C PHE A 59 -13.39 -13.50 -7.70
N ALA A 60 -13.12 -13.34 -8.99
CA ALA A 60 -11.78 -13.52 -9.56
C ALA A 60 -10.74 -12.58 -8.93
N THR A 61 -11.11 -11.31 -8.72
CA THR A 61 -10.24 -10.31 -8.09
C THR A 61 -9.96 -10.64 -6.61
N PHE A 62 -10.98 -11.12 -5.89
CA PHE A 62 -10.85 -11.53 -4.49
C PHE A 62 -9.96 -12.76 -4.32
N VAL A 63 -10.11 -13.76 -5.19
CA VAL A 63 -9.27 -14.97 -5.20
C VAL A 63 -7.82 -14.63 -5.55
N GLY A 64 -7.60 -13.78 -6.57
CA GLY A 64 -6.26 -13.30 -6.93
C GLY A 64 -5.57 -12.58 -5.77
N SER A 65 -6.30 -11.70 -5.07
CA SER A 65 -5.77 -10.99 -3.89
C SER A 65 -5.42 -11.93 -2.74
N SER A 66 -6.23 -12.98 -2.52
CA SER A 66 -5.97 -13.99 -1.48
C SER A 66 -4.70 -14.80 -1.76
N ILE A 67 -4.45 -15.15 -3.02
CA ILE A 67 -3.23 -15.85 -3.46
C ILE A 67 -2.00 -14.95 -3.25
N LEU A 68 -2.09 -13.68 -3.63
CA LEU A 68 -1.01 -12.71 -3.45
C LEU A 68 -0.70 -12.47 -1.96
N LEU A 69 -1.73 -12.40 -1.11
CA LEU A 69 -1.56 -12.31 0.35
C LEU A 69 -0.89 -13.56 0.92
N CYS A 70 -1.32 -14.74 0.49
CA CYS A 70 -0.70 -15.99 0.89
C CYS A 70 0.78 -16.04 0.50
N TRP A 71 1.12 -15.59 -0.71
CA TRP A 71 2.51 -15.44 -1.15
C TRP A 71 3.28 -14.43 -0.29
N ARG A 72 2.69 -13.26 -0.02
CA ARG A 72 3.32 -12.21 0.80
C ARG A 72 3.58 -12.69 2.24
N CYS A 73 2.71 -13.53 2.79
CA CYS A 73 2.92 -14.17 4.09
C CYS A 73 4.04 -15.21 4.10
N PHE A 74 4.43 -15.76 2.94
CA PHE A 74 5.52 -16.74 2.84
C PHE A 74 6.90 -16.10 2.70
N VAL A 75 6.98 -14.83 2.29
CA VAL A 75 8.24 -14.08 2.23
C VAL A 75 8.42 -13.30 3.53
N PRO A 76 9.36 -13.69 4.41
CA PRO A 76 9.67 -12.89 5.59
C PRO A 76 10.37 -11.61 5.12
N ILE A 77 9.71 -10.47 5.32
CA ILE A 77 10.33 -9.14 5.28
C ILE A 77 10.88 -8.80 6.66
#